data_AF-A0A963EFY7-F1
#
_entry.id   AF-A0A963EFY7-F1
#
_cell.length_a   1.000
_cell.length_b   1.000
_cell.length_c   1.000
_cell.angle_alpha   90.00
_cell.angle_beta   90.00
_cell.angle_gamma   90.00
#
_symmetry.space_group_name_H-M   'P 1'
#
loop_
_entity.id
_entity.type
_entity.pdbx_description
1 polymer ?
#
loop_
_entity_poly.entity_id
_entity_poly.type
_entity_poly.pdbx_seq_one_letter_code
_entity_poly.pdbx_strand_id
1 'polypeptide(L)'
;MVGWGQQASFRSPVAWPGRGCMIRPVLRFLLILLAIAGLPVEGHARKVALVIGNGEYAHVSSLPNPPNDANATAEMFRRMGFDQVVQEMDTDRRTLVSALQSFASLASGAEMAAVYYAGHGIEVGGTNYLVPVDASLARDRDVEFEAIPLDMVMS
;
A
#
# COMPACT_ATOMS: atom_id res chain seq x y z
N MET A 1 -49.32 -94.31 -8.76
CA MET A 1 -50.58 -93.56 -8.95
C MET A 1 -50.18 -92.17 -9.45
N VAL A 2 -50.43 -91.92 -10.75
CA VAL A 2 -50.54 -90.66 -11.53
C VAL A 2 -50.03 -89.34 -10.90
N GLY A 3 -49.30 -88.45 -11.60
CA GLY A 3 -49.28 -88.20 -13.04
C GLY A 3 -48.19 -87.25 -13.55
N TRP A 4 -48.22 -87.05 -14.87
CA TRP A 4 -47.27 -86.29 -15.69
C TRP A 4 -47.76 -84.86 -15.98
N GLY A 5 -46.82 -83.94 -16.27
CA GLY A 5 -47.06 -82.64 -16.93
C GLY A 5 -45.85 -81.71 -16.77
N GLN A 6 -44.89 -81.69 -17.71
CA GLN A 6 -44.78 -80.84 -18.93
C GLN A 6 -43.81 -79.63 -18.78
N GLN A 7 -42.80 -79.64 -19.66
CA GLN A 7 -42.26 -78.56 -20.49
C GLN A 7 -41.46 -77.37 -19.90
N ALA A 8 -40.14 -77.42 -20.19
CA ALA A 8 -39.30 -76.45 -20.92
C ALA A 8 -39.07 -74.98 -20.49
N SER A 9 -37.86 -74.53 -20.87
CA SER A 9 -37.37 -73.14 -20.99
C SER A 9 -36.85 -72.53 -19.67
N PHE A 10 -35.85 -71.65 -19.62
CA PHE A 10 -35.09 -70.90 -20.60
C PHE A 10 -33.82 -70.43 -19.85
N ARG A 11 -32.62 -70.60 -20.40
CA ARG A 11 -31.40 -70.02 -19.78
C ARG A 11 -31.42 -68.50 -19.98
N SER A 12 -31.42 -67.73 -18.90
CA SER A 12 -31.26 -66.27 -18.94
C SER A 12 -29.84 -65.88 -19.39
N PRO A 13 -29.67 -64.86 -20.25
CA PRO A 13 -28.34 -64.33 -20.56
C PRO A 13 -27.80 -63.49 -19.42
N VAL A 14 -26.48 -63.59 -19.20
CA VAL A 14 -25.73 -62.80 -18.21
C VAL A 14 -25.74 -61.32 -18.61
N ALA A 15 -26.19 -60.44 -17.71
CA ALA A 15 -26.14 -59.01 -17.90
C ALA A 15 -24.71 -58.50 -17.67
N TRP A 16 -24.14 -57.78 -18.64
CA TRP A 16 -22.87 -57.08 -18.51
C TRP A 16 -23.07 -55.75 -17.77
N PRO A 17 -22.16 -55.32 -16.87
CA PRO A 17 -22.26 -54.03 -16.21
C PRO A 17 -21.96 -52.90 -17.19
N GLY A 18 -22.84 -51.89 -17.19
CA GLY A 18 -22.73 -50.68 -18.01
C GLY A 18 -21.46 -49.89 -17.71
N ARG A 19 -20.80 -49.42 -18.76
CA ARG A 19 -19.61 -48.57 -18.70
C ARG A 19 -19.97 -47.25 -18.02
N GLY A 20 -19.41 -47.00 -16.84
CA GLY A 20 -19.47 -45.71 -16.17
C GLY A 20 -18.82 -44.65 -17.05
N CYS A 21 -19.63 -43.67 -17.47
CA CYS A 21 -19.25 -42.53 -18.28
C CYS A 21 -18.17 -41.69 -17.54
N MET A 22 -16.91 -41.80 -17.98
CA MET A 22 -15.71 -41.16 -17.44
C MET A 22 -15.69 -39.62 -17.56
N ILE A 23 -16.81 -39.03 -17.99
CA ILE A 23 -17.02 -37.60 -18.29
C ILE A 23 -17.36 -36.80 -17.01
N ARG A 24 -17.89 -37.46 -15.96
CA ARG A 24 -18.28 -36.84 -14.68
C ARG A 24 -17.12 -36.23 -13.86
N PRO A 25 -15.93 -36.83 -13.72
CA PRO A 25 -14.82 -36.20 -12.99
C PRO A 25 -14.17 -35.05 -13.78
N VAL A 26 -14.15 -35.14 -15.11
CA VAL A 26 -13.58 -34.10 -15.99
C VAL A 26 -14.40 -32.81 -15.92
N LEU A 27 -15.73 -32.91 -15.95
CA LEU A 27 -16.62 -31.76 -15.85
C LEU A 27 -16.53 -31.06 -14.49
N ARG A 28 -16.33 -31.81 -13.40
CA ARG A 28 -16.11 -31.24 -12.05
C ARG A 28 -14.75 -30.53 -11.95
N PHE A 29 -13.69 -31.10 -12.52
CA PHE A 29 -12.39 -30.45 -12.59
C PHE A 29 -12.43 -29.14 -13.40
N LEU A 30 -13.17 -29.14 -14.52
CA LEU A 30 -13.34 -27.97 -15.37
C LEU A 30 -14.11 -26.83 -14.67
N LEU A 31 -15.14 -27.18 -13.89
CA LEU A 31 -15.91 -26.20 -13.10
C LEU A 31 -15.09 -25.60 -11.94
N ILE A 32 -14.18 -26.37 -11.33
CA ILE A 32 -13.27 -25.87 -10.29
C ILE A 32 -12.23 -24.92 -10.90
N LEU A 33 -11.65 -25.25 -12.05
CA LEU A 33 -10.73 -24.38 -12.78
C LEU A 33 -11.38 -23.06 -13.22
N LEU A 34 -12.64 -23.12 -13.67
CA LEU A 34 -13.41 -21.94 -14.05
C LEU A 34 -13.76 -21.04 -12.83
N ALA A 35 -13.95 -21.62 -11.65
CA ALA A 35 -14.22 -20.87 -10.42
C ALA A 35 -12.98 -20.11 -9.88
N ILE A 36 -11.77 -20.61 -10.13
CA ILE A 36 -10.53 -19.95 -9.69
C ILE A 36 -10.14 -18.79 -10.62
N ALA A 37 -10.47 -18.88 -11.91
CA ALA A 37 -10.13 -17.86 -12.92
C ALA A 37 -10.84 -16.51 -12.73
N GLY A 38 -11.88 -16.45 -11.89
CA GLY A 38 -12.65 -15.22 -11.62
C GLY A 38 -12.29 -14.53 -10.30
N LEU A 39 -11.31 -15.02 -9.53
CA LEU A 39 -10.90 -14.34 -8.32
C LEU A 39 -10.16 -13.04 -8.69
N PRO A 40 -10.53 -11.89 -8.10
CA PRO A 40 -9.74 -10.67 -8.27
C PRO A 40 -8.34 -10.96 -7.72
N VAL A 41 -7.33 -10.81 -8.56
CA VAL A 41 -5.95 -10.65 -8.08
C VAL A 41 -5.94 -9.28 -7.44
N GLU A 42 -5.87 -9.24 -6.10
CA GLU A 42 -5.65 -7.96 -5.41
C GLU A 42 -4.34 -7.38 -5.95
N GLY A 43 -4.45 -6.22 -6.60
CA GLY A 43 -3.31 -5.50 -7.13
C GLY A 43 -2.36 -5.16 -5.98
N HIS A 44 -1.06 -5.16 -6.26
CA HIS A 44 -0.04 -4.80 -5.27
C HIS A 44 -0.39 -3.49 -4.55
N ALA A 45 -0.50 -3.58 -3.21
CA ALA A 45 -0.78 -2.47 -2.31
C ALA A 45 0.30 -1.39 -2.45
N ARG A 46 0.00 -0.33 -3.22
CA ARG A 46 0.98 0.73 -3.49
C ARG A 46 1.25 1.55 -2.23
N LYS A 47 2.49 1.56 -1.76
CA LYS A 47 2.95 2.27 -0.56
C LYS A 47 3.96 3.35 -0.94
N VAL A 48 3.72 4.61 -0.57
CA VAL A 48 4.62 5.74 -0.90
C VAL A 48 5.01 6.52 0.36
N ALA A 49 6.22 7.05 0.40
CA ALA A 49 6.71 7.85 1.51
C ALA A 49 7.42 9.12 1.05
N LEU A 50 7.26 10.20 1.81
CA LEU A 50 8.07 11.41 1.76
C LEU A 50 8.84 11.55 3.07
N VAL A 51 10.15 11.79 2.97
CA VAL A 51 11.04 11.93 4.13
C VAL A 51 11.83 13.22 4.00
N ILE A 52 11.65 14.13 4.94
CA ILE A 52 12.30 15.44 4.96
C ILE A 52 13.21 15.53 6.18
N GLY A 53 14.45 15.97 5.97
CA GLY A 53 15.42 16.22 7.04
C GLY A 53 16.06 17.60 6.90
N ASN A 54 15.69 18.53 7.78
CA ASN A 54 16.24 19.88 7.80
C ASN A 54 17.18 20.05 9.01
N GLY A 55 18.47 20.30 8.75
CA GLY A 55 19.51 20.48 9.75
C GLY A 55 20.32 21.79 9.60
N GLU A 56 20.54 22.26 8.38
CA GLU A 56 21.38 23.43 8.08
C GLU A 56 20.57 24.73 7.96
N TYR A 57 20.09 25.26 9.09
CA TYR A 57 19.28 26.48 9.12
C TYR A 57 20.12 27.76 8.98
N ALA A 58 19.63 28.71 8.18
CA ALA A 58 20.33 29.97 7.89
C ALA A 58 20.24 31.00 9.04
N HIS A 59 19.14 30.98 9.81
CA HIS A 59 18.81 32.05 10.77
C HIS A 59 18.57 31.56 12.20
N VAL A 60 18.57 30.24 12.41
CA VAL A 60 18.42 29.60 13.73
C VAL A 60 19.49 28.54 13.91
N SER A 61 19.60 28.00 15.12
CA SER A 61 20.60 26.96 15.43
C SER A 61 20.41 25.73 14.54
N SER A 62 21.52 25.26 13.96
CA SER A 62 21.56 24.03 13.18
C SER A 62 21.29 22.80 14.05
N LEU A 63 20.76 21.75 13.42
CA LEU A 63 20.47 20.48 14.04
C LEU A 63 21.26 19.37 13.33
N PRO A 64 22.23 18.72 13.98
CA PRO A 64 23.05 17.70 13.32
C PRO A 64 22.35 16.35 13.15
N ASN A 65 21.25 16.11 13.87
CA ASN A 65 20.56 14.81 13.89
C ASN A 65 19.51 14.64 12.77
N PRO A 66 18.69 15.64 12.40
CA PRO A 66 17.64 15.48 11.40
C PRO A 66 18.07 14.86 10.06
N PRO A 67 19.24 15.22 9.46
CA PRO A 67 19.70 14.54 8.25
C PRO A 67 19.97 13.04 8.48
N ASN A 68 20.54 12.67 9.63
CA ASN A 68 20.80 11.28 9.98
C ASN A 68 19.50 10.50 10.23
N ASP A 69 18.56 11.09 10.95
CA ASP A 69 17.26 10.49 11.28
C ASP A 69 16.41 10.28 10.02
N ALA A 70 16.43 11.26 9.11
CA ALA A 70 15.76 11.17 7.81
C ALA A 70 16.38 10.05 6.95
N ASN A 71 17.71 9.94 6.88
CA ASN A 71 18.38 8.84 6.18
C ASN A 71 17.95 7.47 6.73
N ALA A 72 18.02 7.28 8.05
CA ALA A 72 17.65 6.02 8.69
C ALA A 72 16.18 5.65 8.44
N THR A 73 15.28 6.63 8.49
CA THR A 73 13.85 6.46 8.26
C THR A 73 13.53 6.14 6.80
N ALA A 74 14.19 6.82 5.85
CA ALA A 74 14.03 6.52 4.42
C ALA A 74 14.46 5.09 4.09
N GLU A 75 15.58 4.63 4.65
CA GLU A 75 15.99 3.24 4.49
C GLU A 75 15.00 2.26 5.14
N MET A 76 14.44 2.61 6.29
CA MET A 76 13.42 1.79 6.94
C MET A 76 12.19 1.64 6.03
N PHE A 77 11.67 2.73 5.44
CA PHE A 77 10.55 2.64 4.49
C PHE A 77 10.89 1.76 3.28
N ARG A 78 12.08 1.91 2.70
CA ARG A 78 12.53 1.03 1.60
C ARG A 78 12.55 -0.44 2.02
N ARG A 79 13.07 -0.76 3.21
CA ARG A 79 13.08 -2.13 3.76
C ARG A 79 11.68 -2.69 4.05
N MET A 80 10.71 -1.83 4.38
CA MET A 80 9.31 -2.22 4.60
C MET A 80 8.50 -2.37 3.29
N GLY A 81 9.18 -2.28 2.14
CA GLY A 81 8.56 -2.46 0.83
C GLY A 81 7.65 -1.30 0.44
N PHE A 82 8.02 -0.07 0.80
CA PHE A 82 7.45 1.11 0.15
C PHE A 82 7.96 1.17 -1.30
N ASP A 83 7.04 1.31 -2.25
CA ASP A 83 7.33 1.33 -3.68
C ASP A 83 8.12 2.57 -4.10
N GLN A 84 7.86 3.69 -3.43
CA GLN A 84 8.53 4.95 -3.70
C GLN A 84 8.78 5.72 -2.42
N VAL A 85 10.05 6.05 -2.18
CA VAL A 85 10.49 6.85 -1.04
C VAL A 85 11.18 8.10 -1.59
N VAL A 86 10.47 9.22 -1.56
CA VAL A 86 10.99 10.55 -1.87
C VAL A 86 11.70 11.08 -0.64
N GLN A 87 12.91 11.59 -0.82
CA GLN A 87 13.75 12.06 0.27
C GLN A 87 14.33 13.43 -0.09
N GLU A 88 14.11 14.41 0.78
CA GLU A 88 14.57 15.79 0.62
C GLU A 88 15.33 16.25 1.87
N MET A 89 16.42 16.99 1.70
CA MET A 89 17.26 17.49 2.78
C MET A 89 17.36 19.01 2.71
N ASP A 90 17.44 19.66 3.86
CA ASP A 90 17.67 21.10 4.01
C ASP A 90 16.80 21.95 3.07
N THR A 91 15.50 21.71 3.17
CA THR A 91 14.50 22.29 2.27
C THR A 91 14.21 23.75 2.60
N ASP A 92 14.38 24.63 1.61
CA ASP A 92 13.83 25.99 1.65
C ASP A 92 12.29 25.94 1.56
N ARG A 93 11.62 27.05 1.88
CA ARG A 93 10.15 27.10 1.92
C ARG A 93 9.52 26.65 0.60
N ARG A 94 10.09 27.10 -0.53
CA ARG A 94 9.57 26.78 -1.87
C ARG A 94 9.70 25.29 -2.18
N THR A 95 10.84 24.70 -1.83
CA THR A 95 11.17 23.29 -2.06
C THR A 95 10.30 22.41 -1.17
N LEU A 96 10.11 22.78 0.10
CA LEU A 96 9.24 22.06 1.02
C LEU A 96 7.78 22.06 0.54
N VAL A 97 7.24 23.21 0.14
CA VAL A 97 5.88 23.29 -0.47
C VAL A 97 5.80 22.42 -1.73
N SER A 98 6.79 22.51 -2.63
CA SER A 98 6.81 21.73 -3.87
C SER A 98 6.87 20.22 -3.61
N ALA A 99 7.65 19.79 -2.62
CA ALA A 99 7.79 18.39 -2.23
C ALA A 99 6.45 17.85 -1.68
N LEU A 100 5.77 18.62 -0.83
CA LEU A 100 4.45 18.26 -0.30
C LEU A 100 3.41 18.14 -1.41
N GLN A 101 3.34 19.10 -2.34
CA GLN A 101 2.39 19.05 -3.47
C GLN A 101 2.67 17.88 -4.43
N SER A 102 3.95 17.65 -4.74
CA SER A 102 4.35 16.52 -5.58
C SER A 102 4.03 15.19 -4.90
N PHE A 103 4.23 15.11 -3.59
CA PHE A 103 3.90 13.93 -2.81
C PHE A 103 2.40 13.71 -2.69
N ALA A 104 1.58 14.75 -2.53
CA ALA A 104 0.11 14.63 -2.54
C ALA A 104 -0.38 14.00 -3.86
N SER A 105 0.19 14.46 -4.98
CA SER A 105 -0.07 13.87 -6.30
C SER A 105 0.38 12.41 -6.38
N LEU A 106 1.52 12.09 -5.76
CA LEU A 106 2.06 10.74 -5.69
C LEU A 106 1.20 9.80 -4.83
N ALA A 107 0.69 10.31 -3.71
CA ALA A 107 -0.16 9.60 -2.75
C ALA A 107 -1.56 9.32 -3.30
N SER A 108 -2.01 10.07 -4.31
CA SER A 108 -3.27 9.78 -5.00
C SER A 108 -3.29 8.35 -5.55
N GLY A 109 -4.23 7.55 -5.07
CA GLY A 109 -4.39 6.14 -5.44
C GLY A 109 -3.37 5.19 -4.80
N ALA A 110 -2.53 5.66 -3.88
CA ALA A 110 -1.74 4.78 -3.02
C ALA A 110 -2.64 4.20 -1.91
N GLU A 111 -2.37 2.96 -1.52
CA GLU A 111 -3.03 2.34 -0.37
C GLU A 111 -2.47 2.87 0.95
N MET A 112 -1.18 3.23 0.95
CA MET A 112 -0.52 3.87 2.09
C MET A 112 0.36 5.02 1.62
N ALA A 113 0.23 6.15 2.31
CA ALA A 113 1.11 7.30 2.18
C ALA A 113 1.67 7.65 3.56
N ALA A 114 2.98 7.82 3.66
CA ALA A 114 3.64 8.24 4.89
C ALA A 114 4.44 9.52 4.66
N VAL A 115 4.36 10.48 5.58
CA VAL A 115 5.26 11.63 5.62
C VAL A 115 6.06 11.57 6.90
N TYR A 116 7.37 11.72 6.78
CA TYR A 116 8.28 11.90 7.90
C TYR A 116 9.00 13.23 7.78
N TYR A 117 9.05 13.99 8.86
CA TYR A 117 9.76 15.24 8.95
C TYR A 117 10.64 15.24 10.19
N ALA A 118 11.91 15.59 10.02
CA ALA A 118 12.83 15.92 11.10
C ALA A 118 13.38 17.34 10.88
N GLY A 119 13.28 18.18 11.89
CA GLY A 119 13.66 19.59 11.81
C GLY A 119 13.03 20.41 12.94
N HIS A 120 13.06 21.73 12.82
CA HIS A 120 12.39 22.65 13.74
C HIS A 120 10.88 22.67 13.44
N GLY A 121 10.09 22.60 14.50
CA GLY A 121 8.66 22.84 14.47
C GLY A 121 8.30 23.91 15.48
N ILE A 122 7.28 24.71 15.18
CA ILE A 122 6.78 25.73 16.11
C ILE A 122 5.27 25.65 16.23
N GLU A 123 4.74 25.97 17.41
CA GLU A 123 3.31 26.06 17.65
C GLU A 123 2.93 27.54 17.84
N VAL A 124 1.98 28.04 17.06
CA VAL A 124 1.41 29.39 17.22
C VAL A 124 -0.10 29.27 17.21
N GLY A 125 -0.73 29.73 18.30
CA GLY A 125 -2.20 29.71 18.42
C GLY A 125 -2.81 28.31 18.36
N GLY A 126 -2.06 27.26 18.73
CA GLY A 126 -2.50 25.86 18.66
C GLY A 126 -2.27 25.20 17.30
N THR A 127 -1.70 25.90 16.32
CA THR A 127 -1.34 25.34 15.02
C THR A 127 0.14 24.99 14.98
N ASN A 128 0.46 23.78 14.56
CA ASN A 128 1.85 23.32 14.36
C ASN A 128 2.35 23.71 12.96
N TYR A 129 3.55 24.25 12.89
CA TYR A 129 4.21 24.64 11.66
C TYR A 129 5.55 23.94 11.51
N LEU A 130 5.86 23.49 10.29
CA LEU A 130 7.17 23.01 9.88
C LEU A 130 8.04 24.21 9.47
N VAL A 131 9.28 24.25 9.93
CA VAL A 131 10.20 25.36 9.67
C VAL A 131 11.17 25.01 8.53
N PRO A 132 11.14 25.74 7.41
CA PRO A 132 12.14 25.64 6.35
C PRO A 132 13.52 26.13 6.79
N VAL A 133 14.58 25.71 6.11
CA VAL A 133 15.96 26.13 6.47
C VAL A 133 16.25 27.61 6.25
N ASP A 134 15.50 28.25 5.36
CA ASP A 134 15.60 29.68 5.03
C ASP A 134 14.68 30.57 5.88
N ALA A 135 13.92 30.01 6.83
CA ALA A 135 13.00 30.78 7.65
C ALA A 135 13.72 31.77 8.59
N SER A 136 13.40 33.04 8.46
CA SER A 136 13.78 34.19 9.27
C SER A 136 12.63 34.57 10.23
N LEU A 137 12.53 33.85 11.34
CA LEU A 137 11.48 34.04 12.36
C LEU A 137 11.80 35.23 13.30
N ALA A 138 11.84 36.46 12.75
CA ALA A 138 12.20 37.65 13.52
C ALA A 138 11.11 38.09 14.52
N ARG A 139 9.83 37.81 14.23
CA ARG A 139 8.67 38.07 15.10
C ARG A 139 7.64 36.95 14.96
N ASP A 140 6.83 36.74 15.99
CA ASP A 140 5.77 35.71 16.01
C ASP A 140 4.80 35.80 14.81
N ARG A 141 4.55 37.00 14.29
CA ARG A 141 3.70 37.20 13.10
C ARG A 141 4.34 36.78 11.79
N ASP A 142 5.66 36.65 11.74
CA ASP A 142 6.40 36.27 10.53
C ASP A 142 6.26 34.74 10.29
N VAL A 143 5.86 33.97 11.32
CA VAL A 143 5.62 32.51 11.27
C VAL A 143 4.64 32.10 10.17
N GLU A 144 3.50 32.78 10.05
CA GLU A 144 2.47 32.43 9.07
C GLU A 144 2.94 32.60 7.61
N PHE A 145 3.95 33.44 7.40
CA PHE A 145 4.52 33.71 6.08
C PHE A 145 5.68 32.78 5.77
N GLU A 146 6.48 32.43 6.77
CA GLU A 146 7.76 31.76 6.58
C GLU A 146 7.74 30.24 6.87
N ALA A 147 6.77 29.77 7.67
CA ALA A 147 6.61 28.36 8.01
C ALA A 147 5.42 27.72 7.27
N ILE A 148 5.33 26.39 7.29
CA ILE A 148 4.26 25.64 6.61
C ILE A 148 3.37 24.96 7.66
N PRO A 149 2.05 25.22 7.69
CA PRO A 149 1.16 24.57 8.64
C PRO A 149 1.11 23.07 8.39
N LEU A 150 1.16 22.27 9.46
CA LEU A 150 1.14 20.81 9.38
C LEU A 150 -0.14 20.27 8.72
N ASP A 151 -1.25 20.99 8.86
CA ASP A 151 -2.53 20.64 8.21
C ASP A 151 -2.43 20.58 6.68
N MET A 152 -1.52 21.37 6.07
CA MET A 152 -1.25 21.30 4.62
C MET A 152 -0.62 19.96 4.20
N VAL A 153 0.01 19.24 5.14
CA VAL A 153 0.60 17.91 4.88
C VAL A 153 -0.48 16.82 4.88
N MET A 154 -1.60 17.06 5.57
CA MET A 154 -2.65 16.07 5.81
C MET A 154 -3.91 16.26 4.94
N SER A 155 -3.95 17.31 4.12
CA SER A 155 -5.09 17.68 3.26
C SER A 155 -4.98 17.11 1.85
#